data_AF-A0AAN9VKL2-F1
#
_entry.id   AF-A0AAN9VKL2-F1
#
_cell.length_a   1.000
_cell.length_b   1.000
_cell.length_c   1.000
_cell.angle_alpha   90.00
_cell.angle_beta   90.00
_cell.angle_gamma   90.00
#
_symmetry.space_group_name_H-M   'P 1'
#
loop_
_entity.id
_entity.type
_entity.pdbx_description
1 polymer ?
#
loop_
_entity_poly.entity_id
_entity_poly.type
_entity_poly.pdbx_seq_one_letter_code
_entity_poly.pdbx_strand_id
1 'polypeptide(L)'
;MPVHRRLKSRSPPLVTAKRLLEEAYDGIAAWKRGWIDSAPTAWHPLLDPNSPPPGFQLPRKLWVTLNRVRTGHGRCGANLTKWGFSTNPACDCGASLQTTEHITFDCPSRTFGGTREDFLRATPEAVLWLEQLDVRL
;
A
#
# COMPACT_ATOMS: atom_id res chain seq x y z
N MET A 1 21.33 -35.65 19.01
CA MET A 1 20.95 -35.29 17.62
C MET A 1 20.30 -33.92 17.66
N PRO A 2 20.84 -32.90 16.98
CA PRO A 2 20.22 -31.57 16.98
C PRO A 2 18.90 -31.60 16.22
N VAL A 3 17.84 -31.04 16.80
CA VAL A 3 16.54 -30.94 16.14
C VAL A 3 16.66 -29.94 15.00
N HIS A 4 16.71 -30.43 13.76
CA HIS A 4 16.71 -29.57 12.58
C HIS A 4 15.38 -28.81 12.51
N ARG A 5 15.44 -27.51 12.78
CA ARG A 5 14.29 -26.61 12.64
C ARG A 5 13.92 -26.55 11.15
N ARG A 6 12.65 -26.83 10.83
CA ARG A 6 12.15 -26.75 9.45
C ARG A 6 12.36 -25.34 8.89
N LEU A 7 12.57 -25.24 7.58
CA LEU A 7 12.55 -23.95 6.87
C LEU A 7 11.22 -23.24 7.13
N LYS A 8 11.26 -21.91 7.26
CA LYS A 8 10.09 -21.07 7.58
C LYS A 8 8.93 -21.27 6.59
N SER A 9 9.24 -21.57 5.32
CA SER A 9 8.28 -21.90 4.26
C SER A 9 7.66 -23.31 4.36
N ARG A 10 8.24 -24.20 5.17
CA ARG A 10 7.82 -25.59 5.38
C ARG A 10 7.23 -25.82 6.77
N SER A 11 6.86 -24.74 7.45
CA SER A 11 6.09 -24.79 8.70
C SER A 11 4.62 -25.09 8.37
N PRO A 12 3.98 -26.10 8.98
CA PRO A 12 2.60 -26.42 8.68
C PRO A 12 1.67 -25.27 9.12
N PRO A 13 0.79 -24.74 8.23
CA PRO A 13 -0.19 -23.71 8.58
C PRO A 13 -1.08 -24.12 9.76
N LEU A 14 -1.31 -25.44 9.90
CA LEU A 14 -2.09 -26.02 10.99
C LEU A 14 -1.53 -25.71 12.38
N VAL A 15 -0.21 -25.63 12.54
CA VAL A 15 0.41 -25.30 13.85
C VAL A 15 0.09 -23.85 14.21
N THR A 16 0.22 -22.95 13.24
CA THR A 16 -0.14 -21.54 13.42
C THR A 16 -1.63 -21.38 13.70
N ALA A 17 -2.50 -22.07 12.95
CA ALA A 17 -3.94 -22.01 13.15
C ALA A 17 -4.36 -22.51 14.55
N LYS A 18 -3.81 -23.65 15.01
CA LYS A 18 -4.07 -24.16 16.36
C LYS A 18 -3.68 -23.15 17.43
N ARG A 19 -2.48 -22.59 17.34
CA ARG A 19 -2.00 -21.57 18.27
C ARG A 19 -2.93 -20.35 18.29
N LEU A 20 -3.33 -19.84 17.13
CA LEU A 20 -4.23 -18.68 17.04
C LEU A 20 -5.61 -18.97 17.68
N LEU A 21 -6.11 -20.19 17.55
CA LEU A 21 -7.35 -20.62 18.21
C LEU A 21 -7.19 -20.73 19.73
N GLU A 22 -6.09 -21.34 20.19
CA GLU A 22 -5.76 -21.47 21.63
C GLU A 22 -5.56 -20.11 22.31
N GLU A 23 -4.94 -19.16 21.61
CA GLU A 23 -4.73 -17.78 22.06
C GLU A 23 -5.98 -16.89 21.92
N ALA A 24 -7.09 -17.41 21.40
CA ALA A 24 -8.29 -16.65 21.05
C ALA A 24 -7.96 -15.37 20.25
N TYR A 25 -7.07 -15.50 19.26
CA TYR A 25 -6.54 -14.36 18.51
C TYR A 25 -7.63 -13.67 17.69
N ASP A 26 -7.85 -12.39 17.99
CA ASP A 26 -8.70 -11.51 17.20
C ASP A 26 -7.86 -10.73 16.17
N GLY A 27 -7.96 -11.15 14.91
CA GLY A 27 -7.28 -10.51 13.79
C GLY A 27 -7.76 -9.08 13.51
N ILE A 28 -9.03 -8.77 13.76
CA ILE A 28 -9.58 -7.43 13.59
C ILE A 28 -9.02 -6.51 14.67
N ALA A 29 -9.01 -6.93 15.93
CA ALA A 29 -8.41 -6.16 17.02
C ALA A 29 -6.90 -5.98 16.83
N ALA A 30 -6.19 -7.00 16.36
CA ALA A 30 -4.77 -6.91 16.06
C ALA A 30 -4.48 -5.92 14.91
N TRP A 31 -5.27 -5.95 13.84
CA TRP A 31 -5.18 -4.99 12.76
C TRP A 31 -5.46 -3.56 13.25
N LYS A 32 -6.52 -3.35 14.04
CA LYS A 32 -6.89 -2.03 14.58
C LYS A 32 -5.75 -1.44 15.43
N ARG A 33 -5.12 -2.25 16.29
CA ARG A 33 -3.95 -1.83 17.06
C ARG A 33 -2.80 -1.42 16.16
N GLY A 34 -2.43 -2.27 15.20
CA GLY A 34 -1.36 -1.96 14.24
C GLY A 34 -1.64 -0.70 13.42
N TRP A 35 -2.89 -0.44 13.04
CA TRP A 35 -3.30 0.77 12.34
C TRP A 35 -3.16 2.02 13.22
N ILE A 36 -3.65 1.95 14.46
CA ILE A 36 -3.53 3.06 15.42
C ILE A 36 -2.06 3.39 15.72
N ASP A 37 -1.21 2.38 15.84
CA ASP A 37 0.21 2.53 16.15
C ASP A 37 1.04 3.11 14.99
N SER A 38 0.58 2.95 13.74
CA SER A 38 1.37 3.29 12.53
C SER A 38 0.82 4.48 11.73
N ALA A 39 -0.48 4.75 11.80
CA ALA A 39 -1.13 5.80 11.03
C ALA A 39 -1.39 7.06 11.86
N PRO A 40 -1.36 8.26 11.25
CA PRO A 40 -1.83 9.48 11.89
C PRO A 40 -3.25 9.34 12.44
N THR A 41 -3.52 9.95 13.60
CA THR A 41 -4.84 9.90 14.26
C THR A 41 -5.99 10.36 13.35
N ALA A 42 -5.73 11.34 12.48
CA ALA A 42 -6.70 11.81 11.50
C ALA A 42 -7.14 10.75 10.48
N TRP A 43 -6.34 9.69 10.28
CA TRP A 43 -6.61 8.61 9.32
C TRP A 43 -7.34 7.43 9.95
N HIS A 44 -7.34 7.32 11.29
CA HIS A 44 -8.01 6.23 12.01
C HIS A 44 -9.48 6.04 11.60
N PRO A 45 -10.32 7.08 11.48
CA PRO A 45 -11.72 6.89 11.08
C PRO A 45 -11.92 6.65 9.58
N LEU A 46 -10.88 6.77 8.74
CA LEU A 46 -11.02 6.69 7.29
C LEU A 46 -11.02 5.25 6.76
N LEU A 47 -10.55 4.29 7.57
CA LEU A 47 -10.50 2.88 7.23
C LEU A 47 -11.02 2.04 8.40
N ASP A 48 -12.05 1.25 8.15
CA ASP A 48 -12.57 0.28 9.11
C ASP A 48 -12.37 -1.14 8.56
N PRO A 49 -11.74 -2.05 9.33
CA PRO A 49 -11.49 -3.42 8.87
C PRO A 49 -12.76 -4.25 8.71
N ASN A 50 -13.91 -3.78 9.19
CA ASN A 50 -15.19 -4.49 9.08
C ASN A 50 -16.01 -4.07 7.85
N SER A 51 -15.55 -3.10 7.06
CA SER A 51 -16.25 -2.61 5.88
C SER A 51 -15.33 -2.48 4.67
N PRO A 52 -15.87 -2.54 3.44
CA PRO A 52 -15.07 -2.27 2.25
C PRO A 52 -14.48 -0.85 2.32
N PRO A 53 -13.17 -0.69 2.04
CA PRO A 53 -12.54 0.63 2.07
C PRO A 53 -13.11 1.55 0.97
N PRO A 54 -13.01 2.88 1.12
CA PRO A 54 -13.45 3.81 0.09
C PRO A 54 -12.80 3.50 -1.27
N GLY A 55 -13.57 3.56 -2.35
CA GLY A 55 -13.12 3.26 -3.70
C GLY A 55 -13.12 1.77 -4.08
N PHE A 56 -13.55 0.86 -3.19
CA PHE A 56 -13.63 -0.58 -3.48
C PHE A 56 -14.44 -0.93 -4.74
N GLN A 57 -15.43 -0.10 -5.08
CA GLN A 57 -16.29 -0.22 -6.26
C GLN A 57 -15.63 0.23 -7.57
N LEU A 58 -14.44 0.84 -7.53
CA LEU A 58 -13.76 1.34 -8.71
C LEU A 58 -13.35 0.19 -9.66
N PRO A 59 -13.26 0.44 -10.98
CA PRO A 59 -12.68 -0.51 -11.91
C PRO A 59 -11.30 -0.99 -11.45
N ARG A 60 -10.99 -2.26 -11.68
CA ARG A 60 -9.76 -2.93 -11.19
C ARG A 60 -8.49 -2.09 -11.37
N LYS A 61 -8.33 -1.43 -12.53
CA LYS A 61 -7.14 -0.60 -12.81
C LYS A 61 -7.02 0.56 -11.82
N LEU A 62 -8.07 1.36 -11.66
CA LEU A 62 -8.10 2.48 -10.72
C LEU A 62 -8.00 2.02 -9.28
N TRP A 63 -8.68 0.93 -8.92
CA TRP A 63 -8.59 0.35 -7.58
C TRP A 63 -7.15 -0.05 -7.23
N VAL A 64 -6.43 -0.68 -8.16
CA VAL A 64 -5.02 -1.05 -7.96
C VAL A 64 -4.14 0.19 -7.83
N THR A 65 -4.27 1.17 -8.72
CA THR A 65 -3.47 2.41 -8.67
C THR A 65 -3.71 3.18 -7.37
N LEU A 66 -4.98 3.29 -6.93
CA LEU A 66 -5.37 3.92 -5.67
C LEU A 66 -4.66 3.27 -4.47
N ASN A 67 -4.67 1.93 -4.38
CA ASN A 67 -4.02 1.24 -3.26
C ASN A 67 -2.49 1.35 -3.29
N ARG A 68 -1.89 1.46 -4.47
CA ARG A 68 -0.45 1.72 -4.61
C ARG A 68 -0.08 3.09 -4.08
N VAL A 69 -0.89 4.12 -4.36
CA VAL A 69 -0.73 5.45 -3.77
C VAL A 69 -0.91 5.41 -2.25
N ARG A 70 -2.00 4.81 -1.74
CA ARG A 70 -2.28 4.70 -0.30
C ARG A 70 -1.15 4.06 0.50
N THR A 71 -0.55 3.01 -0.05
CA THR A 71 0.54 2.26 0.60
C THR A 71 1.92 2.85 0.31
N GLY A 72 2.04 3.79 -0.64
CA GLY A 72 3.33 4.26 -1.16
C GLY A 72 4.10 3.19 -1.96
N HIS A 73 3.50 2.02 -2.21
CA HIS A 73 4.15 0.88 -2.85
C HIS A 73 3.56 0.61 -4.24
N GLY A 74 4.14 1.23 -5.27
CA GLY A 74 3.80 1.00 -6.68
C GLY A 74 5.00 0.59 -7.54
N ARG A 75 4.78 0.47 -8.84
CA ARG A 75 5.78 0.26 -9.89
C ARG A 75 6.52 1.57 -10.23
N CYS A 76 7.07 2.23 -9.23
CA CYS A 76 7.90 3.41 -9.41
C CYS A 76 9.36 3.00 -9.72
N GLY A 77 10.14 3.91 -10.31
CA GLY A 77 11.55 3.68 -10.67
C GLY A 77 12.40 3.13 -9.52
N ALA A 78 12.18 3.63 -8.29
CA ALA A 78 12.84 3.13 -7.08
C ALA A 78 12.58 1.62 -6.85
N ASN A 79 11.32 1.19 -6.91
CA ASN A 79 10.95 -0.21 -6.69
C ASN A 79 11.36 -1.10 -7.85
N LEU A 80 11.22 -0.64 -9.10
CA LEU A 80 11.65 -1.40 -10.28
C LEU A 80 13.16 -1.64 -10.27
N THR A 81 13.96 -0.67 -9.84
CA THR A 81 15.41 -0.82 -9.69
C THR A 81 15.75 -1.77 -8.54
N LYS A 82 15.07 -1.62 -7.39
CA LYS A 82 15.21 -2.54 -6.25
C LYS A 82 14.90 -3.99 -6.61
N TRP A 83 13.98 -4.22 -7.55
CA TRP A 83 13.59 -5.56 -8.00
C TRP A 83 14.38 -6.06 -9.22
N GLY A 84 15.31 -5.28 -9.76
CA GLY A 84 16.12 -5.66 -10.92
C GLY A 84 15.39 -5.60 -12.28
N PHE A 85 14.25 -4.92 -12.35
CA PHE A 85 13.50 -4.70 -13.61
C PHE A 85 13.92 -3.42 -14.34
N SER A 86 14.65 -2.53 -13.67
CA SER A 86 15.23 -1.32 -14.25
C SER A 86 16.65 -1.13 -13.69
N THR A 87 17.51 -0.46 -14.44
CA THR A 87 18.82 0.01 -13.96
C THR A 87 18.79 1.47 -13.51
N ASN A 88 17.75 2.22 -13.90
CA ASN A 88 17.62 3.63 -13.60
C ASN A 88 16.39 3.89 -12.70
N PRO A 89 16.58 4.44 -11.50
CA PRO A 89 15.48 4.80 -10.61
C PRO A 89 14.92 6.21 -10.86
N ALA A 90 15.51 7.00 -11.75
CA ALA A 90 15.15 8.39 -11.99
C ALA A 90 13.76 8.58 -12.61
N CYS A 91 13.17 9.75 -12.37
CA CYS A 91 11.95 10.21 -12.98
C CYS A 91 12.27 10.96 -14.30
N ASP A 92 11.34 10.93 -15.25
CA ASP A 92 11.41 11.69 -16.50
C ASP A 92 11.36 13.21 -16.29
N CYS A 93 10.89 13.68 -15.14
CA CYS A 93 10.98 15.08 -14.73
C CYS A 93 12.39 15.51 -14.27
N GLY A 94 13.38 14.60 -14.29
CA GLY A 94 14.77 14.87 -13.89
C GLY A 94 15.11 14.55 -12.44
N ALA A 95 14.16 14.13 -11.61
CA ALA A 95 14.44 13.70 -10.24
C ALA A 95 15.26 12.40 -10.23
N SER A 96 16.27 12.30 -9.38
CA SER A 96 17.16 11.12 -9.32
C SER A 96 16.48 9.85 -8.80
N LEU A 97 15.35 10.00 -8.10
CA LEU A 97 14.60 8.90 -7.51
C LEU A 97 13.10 9.11 -7.71
N GLN A 98 12.49 8.23 -8.50
CA GLN A 98 11.04 8.17 -8.70
C GLN A 98 10.42 7.24 -7.65
N THR A 99 9.79 7.80 -6.63
CA THR A 99 8.94 7.09 -5.67
C THR A 99 7.46 7.31 -5.99
N THR A 100 6.57 6.54 -5.35
CA THR A 100 5.12 6.83 -5.40
C THR A 100 4.83 8.20 -4.82
N GLU A 101 5.53 8.58 -3.74
CA GLU A 101 5.41 9.91 -3.14
C GLU A 101 5.78 11.00 -4.12
N HIS A 102 6.94 10.84 -4.78
CA HIS A 102 7.39 11.78 -5.79
C HIS A 102 6.37 11.94 -6.92
N ILE A 103 5.88 10.84 -7.49
CA ILE A 103 4.87 10.89 -8.57
C ILE A 103 3.60 11.63 -8.09
N THR A 104 3.19 11.40 -6.85
CA THR A 104 1.91 11.89 -6.33
C THR A 104 1.99 13.35 -5.87
N PHE A 105 3.07 13.79 -5.21
CA PHE A 105 3.11 15.09 -4.55
C PHE A 105 4.26 16.00 -5.01
N ASP A 106 5.37 15.45 -5.49
CA ASP A 106 6.56 16.26 -5.80
C ASP A 106 6.81 16.47 -7.30
N CYS A 107 6.28 15.60 -8.16
CA CYS A 107 6.60 15.58 -9.58
C CYS A 107 5.93 16.78 -10.28
N PRO A 108 6.69 17.71 -10.88
CA PRO A 108 6.12 18.90 -11.51
C PRO A 108 5.13 18.57 -12.64
N SER A 109 5.29 17.41 -13.26
CA SER A 109 4.43 16.95 -14.37
C SER A 109 3.16 16.25 -13.90
N ARG A 110 3.09 15.79 -12.64
CA ARG A 110 2.05 14.85 -12.17
C ARG A 110 1.50 15.16 -10.78
N THR A 111 2.00 16.19 -10.10
CA THR A 111 1.62 16.49 -8.72
C THR A 111 0.10 16.60 -8.56
N PHE A 112 -0.42 15.94 -7.54
CA PHE A 112 -1.79 16.03 -7.10
C PHE A 112 -1.94 17.23 -6.17
N GLY A 113 -2.91 18.10 -6.45
CA GLY A 113 -3.10 19.35 -5.69
C GLY A 113 -3.75 19.19 -4.32
N GLY A 114 -4.15 17.98 -3.93
CA GLY A 114 -4.75 17.68 -2.63
C GLY A 114 -3.80 16.98 -1.67
N THR A 115 -4.35 16.28 -0.69
CA THR A 115 -3.58 15.59 0.36
C THR A 115 -3.70 14.08 0.27
N ARG A 116 -2.94 13.36 1.09
CA ARG A 116 -3.02 11.89 1.11
C ARG A 116 -4.38 11.38 1.57
N GLU A 117 -5.06 12.13 2.41
CA GLU A 117 -6.40 11.81 2.90
C GLU A 117 -7.43 11.74 1.77
N ASP A 118 -7.23 12.47 0.67
CA ASP A 118 -8.11 12.40 -0.50
C ASP A 118 -8.05 11.02 -1.15
N PHE A 119 -6.86 10.40 -1.20
CA PHE A 119 -6.72 9.01 -1.62
C PHE A 119 -7.31 8.04 -0.59
N LEU A 120 -7.18 8.28 0.72
CA LEU A 120 -7.81 7.43 1.73
C LEU A 120 -9.34 7.47 1.64
N ARG A 121 -9.92 8.64 1.36
CA ARG A 121 -11.36 8.83 1.15
C ARG A 121 -11.84 8.46 -0.25
N ALA A 122 -10.91 8.27 -1.20
CA ALA A 122 -11.21 8.12 -2.62
C ALA A 122 -12.12 9.24 -3.15
N THR A 123 -11.73 10.50 -2.89
CA THR A 123 -12.49 11.66 -3.35
C THR A 123 -12.57 11.70 -4.89
N PRO A 124 -13.60 12.35 -5.47
CA PRO A 124 -13.71 12.48 -6.91
C PRO A 124 -12.47 13.07 -7.57
N GLU A 125 -11.81 14.04 -6.93
CA GLU A 125 -10.59 14.69 -7.42
C GLU A 125 -9.41 13.72 -7.45
N ALA A 126 -9.24 12.92 -6.40
CA ALA A 126 -8.22 11.88 -6.36
C ALA A 126 -8.46 10.80 -7.42
N VAL A 127 -9.71 10.40 -7.63
CA VAL A 127 -10.06 9.42 -8.69
C VAL A 127 -9.81 9.99 -10.08
N LEU A 128 -10.20 11.24 -10.34
CA LEU A 128 -9.95 11.90 -11.61
C LEU A 128 -8.45 12.01 -11.91
N TRP A 129 -7.65 12.35 -10.90
CA TRP A 129 -6.19 12.37 -11.04
C TRP A 129 -5.63 10.97 -11.40
N LEU A 130 -6.12 9.90 -10.74
CA LEU A 130 -5.71 8.53 -11.05
C LEU A 130 -6.08 8.10 -12.48
N GLU A 131 -7.19 8.60 -13.02
CA GLU A 131 -7.61 8.35 -14.41
C GLU A 131 -6.70 9.04 -15.43
N GLN A 132 -6.22 10.23 -15.10
CA GLN A 132 -5.37 11.05 -15.96
C GLN A 132 -3.89 10.72 -15.86
N LEU A 133 -3.49 9.89 -14.88
CA LEU A 133 -2.12 9.50 -14.66
C LEU A 133 -1.55 8.73 -15.87
N ASP A 134 -0.55 9.32 -16.52
CA ASP A 134 0.14 8.77 -17.70
C ASP A 134 1.14 7.66 -17.36
N VAL A 135 1.50 7.52 -16.08
CA VAL A 135 2.38 6.46 -15.58
C VAL A 135 1.60 5.34 -14.90
N ARG A 136 2.07 4.10 -15.09
CA ARG A 136 1.53 2.93 -14.40
C ARG A 136 2.26 2.70 -13.09
N LEU A 137 1.77 3.32 -12.02
CA LEU A 137 2.04 2.87 -10.64
C LEU A 137 1.57 1.43 -10.50
#